data_AF-A0A943IW96-F1
#
_entry.id   AF-A0A943IW96-F1
#
_cell.length_a   1.000
_cell.length_b   1.000
_cell.length_c   1.000
_cell.angle_alpha   90.00
_cell.angle_beta   90.00
_cell.angle_gamma   90.00
#
_symmetry.space_group_name_H-M   'P 1'
#
loop_
_entity.id
_entity.type
_entity.pdbx_description
1 polymer ?
#
loop_
_entity_poly.entity_id
_entity_poly.type
_entity_poly.pdbx_seq_one_letter_code
_entity_poly.pdbx_strand_id
1 'polypeptide(L)'
;MRRRLKKRNLYLNIIIVACLSIAIGYALIFSTITINGTTEVTGNNWDIHFKNFKVDNHNSTGSVGSLNTSEDKTLLNFSKLEFKNPGDEIVFYVDVVNAGTIDGKLDEVIQTTLTEEQQKYFTYQVSYAYNQKFVKGDILKAGKSERVRILIKYNDSKTDAPTEEQTIANLNFKLKYVQDDRYGRNRKRLCRRATTLHSEDCTSSANSTNKTGFCYLVGTSITYGQIGSSGTLASGDAFDCDVNNDGVYNPTNERFYYVTDLDSETAVLISYNNSSSKGSTPNVAPPYYSSSTSTSYLGPITAASCLPTKSAWSGVGLINDTPQIYNEEGGTTVTYGPSNNPYVENLPKYKFTSAARLLTLPEFEKITDKNIFFENFGGQTGAPSCLWLNTPCSTCGGAYVFAIEYYSSTKTFRIITKLAGSSSCGARPVIEVLKNDIDY
;
A
#
# COMPACT_ATOMS: atom_id res chain seq x y z
N MET A 1 75.30 28.45 -73.45
CA MET A 1 73.93 28.74 -72.96
C MET A 1 73.39 27.59 -72.09
N ARG A 2 73.94 27.37 -70.88
CA ARG A 2 73.57 26.27 -69.94
C ARG A 2 72.79 26.84 -68.74
N ARG A 3 71.48 27.08 -68.86
CA ARG A 3 70.66 27.53 -67.69
C ARG A 3 69.19 27.10 -67.66
N ARG A 4 68.67 26.35 -68.66
CA ARG A 4 67.26 25.88 -68.68
C ARG A 4 67.04 24.49 -68.06
N LEU A 5 68.02 23.59 -68.07
CA LEU A 5 67.89 22.24 -67.48
C LEU A 5 67.92 22.20 -65.93
N LYS A 6 68.53 23.20 -65.27
CA LYS A 6 68.63 23.25 -63.79
C LYS A 6 67.31 23.58 -63.08
N LYS A 7 66.42 24.38 -63.69
CA LYS A 7 65.14 24.77 -63.06
C LYS A 7 64.13 23.62 -63.02
N ARG A 8 64.05 22.82 -64.09
CA ARG A 8 63.11 21.67 -64.16
C ARG A 8 63.44 20.59 -63.13
N ASN A 9 64.74 20.29 -62.93
CA ASN A 9 65.17 19.34 -61.89
C ASN A 9 64.99 19.92 -60.48
N LEU A 10 65.08 21.23 -60.29
CA LEU A 10 64.80 21.88 -59.01
C LEU A 10 63.31 21.73 -58.63
N TYR A 11 62.39 21.99 -59.56
CA TYR A 11 60.95 21.80 -59.30
C TYR A 11 60.60 20.33 -59.05
N LEU A 12 61.24 19.40 -59.76
CA LEU A 12 61.00 17.96 -59.58
C LEU A 12 61.49 17.48 -58.20
N ASN A 13 62.64 17.97 -57.75
CA ASN A 13 63.15 17.70 -56.39
C ASN A 13 62.25 18.29 -55.30
N ILE A 14 61.70 19.49 -55.49
CA ILE A 14 60.76 20.11 -54.53
C ILE A 14 59.47 19.30 -54.42
N ILE A 15 58.92 18.83 -55.55
CA ILE A 15 57.71 18.00 -55.56
C ILE A 15 57.96 16.66 -54.84
N ILE A 16 59.11 16.03 -55.07
CA ILE A 16 59.46 14.77 -54.39
C ILE A 16 59.57 14.98 -52.86
N VAL A 17 60.23 16.06 -52.43
CA VAL A 17 60.34 16.39 -51.00
C VAL A 17 58.98 16.71 -50.38
N ALA A 18 58.10 17.42 -51.11
CA ALA A 18 56.75 17.68 -50.66
C ALA A 18 55.92 16.39 -50.52
N CYS A 19 55.96 15.49 -51.52
CA CYS A 19 55.27 14.20 -51.46
C CYS A 19 55.79 13.31 -50.31
N LEU A 20 57.11 13.31 -50.05
CA LEU A 20 57.69 12.58 -48.92
C LEU A 20 57.26 13.15 -47.58
N SER A 21 57.18 14.48 -47.43
CA SER A 21 56.69 15.11 -46.19
C SER A 21 55.21 14.81 -45.92
N ILE A 22 54.38 14.74 -46.96
CA ILE A 22 52.95 14.37 -46.83
C ILE A 22 52.82 12.89 -46.44
N ALA A 23 53.63 12.00 -47.01
CA ALA A 23 53.63 10.58 -46.65
C ALA A 23 54.07 10.33 -45.20
N ILE A 24 55.12 11.05 -44.73
CA ILE A 24 55.58 10.98 -43.34
C ILE A 24 54.52 11.57 -42.38
N GLY A 25 53.88 12.68 -42.76
CA GLY A 25 52.77 13.26 -42.01
C GLY A 25 51.58 12.31 -41.89
N TYR A 26 51.24 11.59 -42.97
CA TYR A 26 50.17 10.61 -42.96
C TYR A 26 50.50 9.40 -42.06
N ALA A 27 51.75 8.94 -42.04
CA ALA A 27 52.19 7.84 -41.17
C ALA A 27 52.22 8.22 -39.68
N LEU A 28 52.47 9.50 -39.34
CA LEU A 28 52.42 9.99 -37.96
C LEU A 28 50.99 10.25 -37.47
N ILE A 29 50.08 10.66 -38.36
CA ILE A 29 48.67 10.90 -38.03
C ILE A 29 47.87 9.59 -38.03
N PHE A 30 48.28 8.58 -38.81
CA PHE A 30 47.82 7.19 -38.69
C PHE A 30 48.74 6.38 -37.77
N SER A 31 48.95 6.84 -36.54
CA SER A 31 49.19 5.86 -35.48
C SER A 31 47.90 5.07 -35.33
N THR A 32 47.89 3.79 -35.75
CA THR A 32 46.83 2.87 -35.33
C THR A 32 46.78 2.94 -33.81
N ILE A 33 45.70 3.48 -33.27
CA ILE A 33 45.41 3.33 -31.85
C ILE A 33 45.14 1.84 -31.66
N THR A 34 46.19 1.10 -31.35
CA THR A 34 46.05 -0.27 -30.89
C THR A 34 45.50 -0.19 -29.48
N ILE A 35 44.17 -0.28 -29.35
CA ILE A 35 43.53 -0.44 -28.04
C ILE A 35 43.86 -1.87 -27.57
N ASN A 36 45.06 -2.05 -26.99
CA ASN A 36 45.43 -3.24 -26.23
C ASN A 36 44.88 -3.11 -24.80
N GLY A 37 43.58 -2.85 -24.70
CA GLY A 37 42.85 -2.92 -23.44
C GLY A 37 42.13 -4.25 -23.40
N THR A 38 42.56 -5.18 -22.55
CA THR A 38 41.62 -6.14 -21.97
C THR A 38 40.74 -5.38 -20.99
N THR A 39 39.82 -4.57 -21.50
CA THR A 39 38.73 -4.07 -20.67
C THR A 39 37.83 -5.27 -20.42
N GLU A 40 37.96 -5.89 -19.24
CA GLU A 40 36.77 -6.46 -18.63
C GLU A 40 35.78 -5.30 -18.55
N VAL A 41 34.82 -5.27 -19.48
CA VAL A 41 33.57 -4.55 -19.19
C VAL A 41 33.06 -5.28 -17.95
N THR A 42 33.16 -4.65 -16.78
CA THR A 42 32.45 -5.10 -15.58
C THR A 42 30.98 -5.10 -15.96
N GLY A 43 30.54 -6.28 -16.42
CA GLY A 43 29.51 -6.40 -17.44
C GLY A 43 28.16 -5.92 -16.94
N ASN A 44 27.46 -5.17 -17.78
CA ASN A 44 26.04 -4.99 -17.64
C ASN A 44 25.39 -6.39 -17.46
N ASN A 45 24.82 -6.66 -16.29
CA ASN A 45 24.25 -7.95 -15.94
C ASN A 45 22.73 -7.84 -15.96
N TRP A 46 22.08 -8.79 -16.63
CA TRP A 46 20.64 -8.93 -16.62
C TRP A 46 20.24 -10.02 -15.63
N ASP A 47 19.58 -9.64 -14.55
CA ASP A 47 19.11 -10.58 -13.54
C ASP A 47 17.79 -10.10 -12.94
N ILE A 48 16.68 -10.52 -13.56
CA ILE A 48 15.32 -10.30 -13.05
C ILE A 48 14.68 -11.65 -12.79
N HIS A 49 14.33 -11.90 -11.53
CA HIS A 49 13.82 -13.19 -11.10
C HIS A 49 12.89 -13.08 -9.89
N PHE A 50 12.14 -14.14 -9.64
CA PHE A 50 11.29 -14.26 -8.47
C PHE A 50 12.08 -14.67 -7.21
N LYS A 51 11.76 -14.04 -6.08
CA LYS A 51 12.26 -14.32 -4.72
C LYS A 51 11.12 -14.24 -3.70
N ASN A 52 11.42 -14.64 -2.45
CA ASN A 52 10.54 -14.45 -1.30
C ASN A 52 9.13 -15.03 -1.48
N PHE A 53 9.06 -16.26 -2.01
CA PHE A 53 7.85 -17.06 -2.17
C PHE A 53 7.17 -17.30 -0.82
N LYS A 54 5.97 -16.76 -0.62
CA LYS A 54 5.27 -16.84 0.66
C LYS A 54 3.76 -16.96 0.47
N VAL A 55 3.18 -18.01 1.05
CA VAL A 55 1.73 -18.07 1.28
C VAL A 55 1.39 -17.09 2.40
N ASP A 56 0.36 -16.28 2.20
CA ASP A 56 -0.17 -15.42 3.25
C ASP A 56 -1.02 -16.25 4.21
N ASN A 57 -0.39 -16.72 5.29
CA ASN A 57 -1.05 -17.55 6.29
C ASN A 57 -2.09 -16.80 7.13
N HIS A 58 -2.16 -15.47 7.06
CA HIS A 58 -3.19 -14.72 7.77
C HIS A 58 -4.50 -14.70 6.99
N ASN A 59 -4.39 -14.49 5.68
CA ASN A 59 -5.54 -14.23 4.82
C ASN A 59 -5.97 -15.47 4.00
N SER A 60 -5.09 -16.47 3.83
CA SER A 60 -5.43 -17.70 3.10
C SER A 60 -6.21 -18.68 3.97
N THR A 61 -7.29 -19.25 3.43
CA THR A 61 -8.02 -20.36 4.04
C THR A 61 -7.79 -21.69 3.31
N GLY A 62 -7.37 -21.62 2.04
CA GLY A 62 -6.81 -22.76 1.31
C GLY A 62 -5.31 -22.95 1.56
N SER A 63 -4.75 -24.01 1.00
CA SER A 63 -3.31 -24.33 1.11
C SER A 63 -2.66 -24.59 -0.25
N VAL A 64 -1.38 -24.22 -0.35
CA VAL A 64 -0.52 -24.56 -1.49
C VAL A 64 0.26 -25.82 -1.14
N GLY A 65 -0.03 -26.92 -1.83
CA GLY A 65 0.62 -28.21 -1.58
C GLY A 65 1.96 -28.36 -2.28
N SER A 66 2.11 -27.78 -3.49
CA SER A 66 3.36 -27.83 -4.26
C SER A 66 3.47 -26.63 -5.20
N LEU A 67 4.66 -26.04 -5.21
CA LEU A 67 5.04 -24.87 -6.00
C LEU A 67 6.43 -25.11 -6.59
N ASN A 68 6.57 -24.85 -7.88
CA ASN A 68 7.84 -24.98 -8.59
C ASN A 68 8.14 -23.70 -9.35
N THR A 69 9.41 -23.40 -9.57
CA THR A 69 9.84 -22.29 -10.41
C THR A 69 10.86 -22.77 -11.44
N SER A 70 10.93 -22.11 -12.59
CA SER A 70 11.95 -22.41 -13.60
C SER A 70 13.36 -22.16 -13.07
N GLU A 71 14.39 -22.71 -13.74
CA GLU A 71 15.80 -22.53 -13.33
C GLU A 71 16.22 -21.05 -13.26
N ASP A 72 15.74 -20.24 -14.21
CA ASP A 72 15.91 -18.78 -14.27
C ASP A 72 14.99 -18.02 -13.30
N LYS A 73 14.09 -18.74 -12.60
CA LYS A 73 13.12 -18.22 -11.64
C LYS A 73 12.21 -17.12 -12.21
N THR A 74 11.92 -17.14 -13.51
CA THR A 74 11.00 -16.19 -14.16
C THR A 74 9.59 -16.73 -14.37
N LEU A 75 9.40 -18.04 -14.19
CA LEU A 75 8.12 -18.74 -14.28
C LEU A 75 7.78 -19.37 -12.93
N LEU A 76 6.57 -19.11 -12.44
CA LEU A 76 6.01 -19.70 -11.23
C LEU A 76 4.91 -20.69 -11.62
N ASN A 77 4.93 -21.90 -11.06
CA ASN A 77 3.96 -22.96 -11.33
C ASN A 77 3.37 -23.49 -10.02
N PHE A 78 2.06 -23.36 -9.86
CA PHE A 78 1.29 -23.99 -8.79
C PHE A 78 0.81 -25.36 -9.28
N SER A 79 1.45 -26.41 -8.79
CA SER A 79 1.17 -27.79 -9.22
C SER A 79 0.16 -28.49 -8.33
N LYS A 80 -0.06 -28.02 -7.10
CA LYS A 80 -1.11 -28.54 -6.21
C LYS A 80 -1.67 -27.44 -5.31
N LEU A 81 -2.99 -27.26 -5.38
CA LEU A 81 -3.77 -26.33 -4.56
C LEU A 81 -4.87 -27.12 -3.84
N GLU A 82 -5.17 -26.74 -2.60
CA GLU A 82 -6.16 -27.43 -1.78
C GLU A 82 -7.16 -26.41 -1.20
N PHE A 83 -8.44 -26.63 -1.47
CA PHE A 83 -9.57 -25.86 -0.97
C PHE A 83 -10.52 -26.81 -0.26
N LYS A 84 -11.03 -26.44 0.91
CA LYS A 84 -11.92 -27.29 1.72
C LYS A 84 -13.38 -26.95 1.49
N ASN A 85 -13.70 -25.67 1.30
CA ASN A 85 -15.06 -25.16 1.19
C ASN A 85 -15.17 -24.11 0.07
N PRO A 86 -16.34 -23.98 -0.58
CA PRO A 86 -16.65 -22.80 -1.39
C PRO A 86 -16.44 -21.51 -0.58
N GLY A 87 -15.81 -20.52 -1.21
CA GLY A 87 -15.37 -19.29 -0.57
C GLY A 87 -13.94 -19.31 -0.05
N ASP A 88 -13.26 -20.47 -0.06
CA ASP A 88 -11.85 -20.52 0.31
C ASP A 88 -10.97 -19.74 -0.66
N GLU A 89 -9.96 -19.07 -0.11
CA GLU A 89 -9.01 -18.27 -0.88
C GLU A 89 -7.56 -18.61 -0.52
N ILE A 90 -6.69 -18.50 -1.52
CA ILE A 90 -5.24 -18.56 -1.38
C ILE A 90 -4.71 -17.21 -1.85
N VAL A 91 -4.07 -16.50 -0.92
CA VAL A 91 -3.31 -15.28 -1.21
C VAL A 91 -1.85 -15.65 -1.13
N PHE A 92 -1.14 -15.48 -2.24
CA PHE A 92 0.27 -15.80 -2.34
C PHE A 92 1.06 -14.58 -2.79
N TYR A 93 2.19 -14.34 -2.13
CA TYR A 93 3.10 -13.24 -2.46
C TYR A 93 4.44 -13.77 -2.96
N VAL A 94 4.97 -13.04 -3.93
CA VAL A 94 6.32 -13.23 -4.47
C VAL A 94 6.90 -11.87 -4.81
N ASP A 95 8.21 -11.73 -4.72
CA ASP A 95 8.89 -10.54 -5.22
C ASP A 95 9.45 -10.81 -6.60
N VAL A 96 9.17 -9.91 -7.53
CA VAL A 96 10.02 -9.77 -8.71
C VAL A 96 11.17 -8.82 -8.36
N VAL A 97 12.40 -9.32 -8.40
CA VAL A 97 13.61 -8.60 -8.00
C VAL A 97 14.48 -8.38 -9.22
N ASN A 98 14.95 -7.15 -9.42
CA ASN A 98 16.03 -6.86 -10.37
C ASN A 98 17.35 -6.79 -9.60
N ALA A 99 18.09 -7.89 -9.57
CA ALA A 99 19.42 -7.98 -8.98
C ALA A 99 20.54 -7.69 -10.00
N GLY A 100 20.18 -7.38 -11.25
CA GLY A 100 21.09 -6.96 -12.30
C GLY A 100 21.53 -5.50 -12.15
N THR A 101 22.30 -5.03 -13.12
CA THR A 101 22.78 -3.64 -13.22
C THR A 101 22.03 -2.82 -14.27
N ILE A 102 21.07 -3.44 -14.98
CA ILE A 102 20.28 -2.82 -16.04
C ILE A 102 18.83 -2.69 -15.59
N ASP A 103 18.22 -1.53 -15.79
CA ASP A 103 16.80 -1.33 -15.55
C ASP A 103 15.96 -2.22 -16.48
N GLY A 104 14.94 -2.88 -15.92
CA GLY A 104 14.01 -3.71 -16.65
C GLY A 104 12.73 -2.97 -16.96
N LYS A 105 12.13 -3.25 -18.11
CA LYS A 105 10.82 -2.78 -18.54
C LYS A 105 9.89 -3.97 -18.76
N LEU A 106 8.72 -3.96 -18.13
CA LEU A 106 7.72 -5.03 -18.29
C LEU A 106 7.20 -5.03 -19.73
N ASP A 107 7.43 -6.11 -20.47
CA ASP A 107 6.97 -6.28 -21.85
C ASP A 107 5.63 -7.00 -21.91
N GLU A 108 5.46 -8.04 -21.08
CA GLU A 108 4.32 -8.93 -21.13
C GLU A 108 4.10 -9.67 -19.81
N VAL A 109 2.82 -9.91 -19.49
CA VAL A 109 2.39 -10.80 -18.41
C VAL A 109 1.79 -12.04 -19.04
N ILE A 110 2.38 -13.21 -18.78
CA ILE A 110 1.94 -14.49 -19.32
C ILE A 110 1.38 -15.30 -18.16
N GLN A 111 0.12 -15.72 -18.22
CA GLN A 111 -0.50 -16.52 -17.18
C GLN A 111 -1.49 -17.53 -17.75
N THR A 112 -1.76 -18.60 -17.01
CA THR A 112 -2.82 -19.56 -17.35
C THR A 112 -4.17 -18.85 -17.42
N THR A 113 -4.89 -19.05 -18.52
CA THR A 113 -6.28 -18.62 -18.68
C THR A 113 -7.20 -19.78 -18.31
N LEU A 114 -8.10 -19.56 -17.35
CA LEU A 114 -9.12 -20.54 -16.97
C LEU A 114 -10.16 -20.69 -18.09
N THR A 115 -10.66 -21.91 -18.30
CA THR A 115 -11.78 -22.16 -19.22
C THR A 115 -13.07 -21.49 -18.71
N GLU A 116 -14.05 -21.27 -19.59
CA GLU A 116 -15.34 -20.67 -19.20
C GLU A 116 -16.04 -21.46 -18.10
N GLU A 117 -15.91 -22.80 -18.09
CA GLU A 117 -16.47 -23.64 -17.03
C GLU A 117 -15.72 -23.44 -15.71
N GLN A 118 -14.39 -23.43 -15.73
CA GLN A 118 -13.56 -23.20 -14.55
C GLN A 118 -13.83 -21.83 -13.92
N GLN A 119 -14.04 -20.80 -14.74
CA GLN A 119 -14.32 -19.44 -14.26
C GLN A 119 -15.62 -19.33 -13.45
N LYS A 120 -16.58 -20.26 -13.63
CA LYS A 120 -17.81 -20.27 -12.83
C LYS A 120 -17.53 -20.51 -11.35
N TYR A 121 -16.55 -21.38 -11.05
CA TYR A 121 -16.24 -21.79 -9.68
C TYR A 121 -14.83 -21.40 -9.21
N PHE A 122 -13.92 -20.93 -10.07
CA PHE A 122 -12.61 -20.45 -9.67
C PHE A 122 -12.27 -19.07 -10.26
N THR A 123 -11.60 -18.27 -9.44
CA THR A 123 -10.94 -17.04 -9.88
C THR A 123 -9.43 -17.20 -9.74
N TYR A 124 -8.68 -16.82 -10.78
CA TYR A 124 -7.22 -16.73 -10.75
C TYR A 124 -6.79 -15.34 -11.20
N GLN A 125 -6.19 -14.57 -10.29
CA GLN A 125 -5.80 -13.20 -10.54
C GLN A 125 -4.35 -12.98 -10.11
N VAL A 126 -3.55 -12.38 -11.00
CA VAL A 126 -2.22 -11.91 -10.67
C VAL A 126 -2.14 -10.40 -10.88
N SER A 127 -1.61 -9.71 -9.88
CA SER A 127 -1.44 -8.27 -9.85
C SER A 127 -0.18 -7.91 -9.08
N TYR A 128 0.19 -6.63 -9.03
CA TYR A 128 1.02 -6.18 -7.94
C TYR A 128 0.26 -6.26 -6.60
N ALA A 129 0.95 -5.97 -5.49
CA ALA A 129 0.30 -5.77 -4.20
C ALA A 129 -0.89 -4.80 -4.33
N TYR A 130 -1.88 -4.96 -3.46
CA TYR A 130 -3.06 -4.10 -3.42
C TYR A 130 -3.89 -4.08 -4.71
N ASN A 131 -3.90 -5.19 -5.47
CA ASN A 131 -4.70 -5.36 -6.69
C ASN A 131 -4.37 -4.36 -7.82
N GLN A 132 -3.22 -3.69 -7.75
CA GLN A 132 -2.77 -2.80 -8.81
C GLN A 132 -2.39 -3.59 -10.05
N LYS A 133 -2.97 -3.22 -11.19
CA LYS A 133 -2.76 -3.92 -12.46
C LYS A 133 -1.35 -3.68 -12.98
N PHE A 134 -0.79 -4.70 -13.62
CA PHE A 134 0.40 -4.55 -14.44
C PHE A 134 0.10 -3.68 -15.66
N VAL A 135 1.00 -2.75 -15.98
CA VAL A 135 0.93 -1.99 -17.23
C VAL A 135 2.18 -2.27 -18.05
N LYS A 136 1.99 -2.60 -19.33
CA LYS A 136 3.12 -2.75 -20.25
C LYS A 136 3.95 -1.46 -20.24
N GLY A 137 5.25 -1.61 -20.07
CA GLY A 137 6.19 -0.51 -19.93
C GLY A 137 6.56 -0.15 -18.50
N ASP A 138 5.95 -0.76 -17.47
CA ASP A 138 6.34 -0.51 -16.08
C ASP A 138 7.82 -0.86 -15.84
N ILE A 139 8.57 0.10 -15.28
CA ILE A 139 10.00 -0.04 -15.01
C ILE A 139 10.24 -0.70 -13.65
N LEU A 140 11.12 -1.71 -13.65
CA LEU A 140 11.76 -2.27 -12.46
C LEU A 140 13.25 -1.89 -12.46
N LYS A 141 13.58 -0.85 -11.70
CA LYS A 141 14.95 -0.34 -11.63
C LYS A 141 15.93 -1.36 -11.05
N ALA A 142 17.20 -1.27 -11.46
CA ALA A 142 18.29 -2.06 -10.91
C ALA A 142 18.35 -1.95 -9.37
N GLY A 143 18.51 -3.09 -8.70
CA GLY A 143 18.53 -3.19 -7.25
C GLY A 143 17.17 -3.00 -6.55
N LYS A 144 16.06 -2.90 -7.29
CA LYS A 144 14.70 -2.77 -6.73
C LYS A 144 13.90 -4.06 -6.86
N SER A 145 12.82 -4.12 -6.09
CA SER A 145 11.87 -5.22 -6.10
C SER A 145 10.44 -4.70 -6.04
N GLU A 146 9.53 -5.50 -6.58
CA GLU A 146 8.09 -5.24 -6.54
C GLU A 146 7.38 -6.48 -6.00
N ARG A 147 6.45 -6.27 -5.06
CA ARG A 147 5.64 -7.35 -4.53
C ARG A 147 4.50 -7.66 -5.48
N VAL A 148 4.44 -8.90 -5.91
CA VAL A 148 3.38 -9.48 -6.74
C VAL A 148 2.43 -10.25 -5.84
N ARG A 149 1.13 -10.06 -6.07
CA ARG A 149 0.04 -10.76 -5.41
C ARG A 149 -0.60 -11.73 -6.39
N ILE A 150 -0.70 -12.98 -5.99
CA ILE A 150 -1.49 -14.01 -6.65
C ILE A 150 -2.68 -14.34 -5.76
N LEU A 151 -3.90 -14.14 -6.27
CA LEU A 151 -5.14 -14.53 -5.61
C LEU A 151 -5.78 -15.66 -6.40
N ILE A 152 -6.00 -16.79 -5.72
CA ILE A 152 -6.78 -17.89 -6.23
C ILE A 152 -7.96 -18.09 -5.29
N LYS A 153 -9.19 -18.03 -5.81
CA LYS A 153 -10.41 -18.15 -5.00
C LYS A 153 -11.31 -19.26 -5.53
N TYR A 154 -11.77 -20.15 -4.65
CA TYR A 154 -12.90 -21.03 -4.90
C TYR A 154 -14.18 -20.23 -4.66
N ASN A 155 -14.93 -19.92 -5.72
CA ASN A 155 -16.10 -19.05 -5.65
C ASN A 155 -17.19 -19.62 -4.73
N ASP A 156 -17.85 -18.74 -3.98
CA ASP A 156 -18.83 -19.08 -2.94
C ASP A 156 -20.19 -19.58 -3.51
N SER A 157 -20.34 -19.60 -4.84
CA SER A 157 -21.59 -19.97 -5.51
C SER A 157 -21.86 -21.47 -5.35
N LYS A 158 -22.89 -21.81 -4.57
CA LYS A 158 -23.31 -23.20 -4.35
C LYS A 158 -23.94 -23.85 -5.59
N THR A 159 -24.48 -23.05 -6.52
CA THR A 159 -25.12 -23.55 -7.74
C THR A 159 -24.12 -23.91 -8.83
N ASP A 160 -22.94 -23.28 -8.80
CA ASP A 160 -21.88 -23.50 -9.79
C ASP A 160 -20.76 -24.42 -9.26
N ALA A 161 -20.92 -24.93 -8.03
CA ALA A 161 -19.95 -25.82 -7.43
C ALA A 161 -19.79 -27.09 -8.28
N PRO A 162 -18.56 -27.53 -8.58
CA PRO A 162 -18.33 -28.71 -9.38
C PRO A 162 -18.89 -29.95 -8.66
N THR A 163 -19.59 -30.81 -9.42
CA THR A 163 -20.19 -32.05 -8.90
C THR A 163 -19.19 -33.18 -8.72
N GLU A 164 -18.00 -33.04 -9.31
CA GLU A 164 -16.88 -33.99 -9.19
C GLU A 164 -15.61 -33.25 -8.74
N GLU A 165 -14.69 -33.95 -8.08
CA GLU A 165 -13.41 -33.40 -7.65
C GLU A 165 -12.63 -32.82 -8.83
N GLN A 166 -12.28 -31.53 -8.76
CA GLN A 166 -11.54 -30.84 -9.80
C GLN A 166 -10.07 -30.77 -9.42
N THR A 167 -9.21 -31.29 -10.28
CA THR A 167 -7.77 -31.00 -10.19
C THR A 167 -7.47 -29.79 -11.06
N ILE A 168 -7.28 -28.61 -10.45
CA ILE A 168 -6.70 -27.47 -11.17
C ILE A 168 -5.20 -27.72 -11.30
N ALA A 169 -4.81 -28.50 -12.31
CA ALA A 169 -3.41 -28.74 -12.58
C ALA A 169 -2.76 -27.49 -13.22
N ASN A 170 -1.66 -27.04 -12.63
CA ASN A 170 -0.65 -26.17 -13.25
C ASN A 170 -1.12 -24.75 -13.63
N LEU A 171 -1.57 -23.98 -12.63
CA LEU A 171 -1.63 -22.53 -12.79
C LEU A 171 -0.20 -21.98 -12.89
N ASN A 172 0.10 -21.30 -13.98
CA ASN A 172 1.40 -20.72 -14.22
C ASN A 172 1.31 -19.22 -14.44
N PHE A 173 2.40 -18.54 -14.08
CA PHE A 173 2.56 -17.11 -14.23
C PHE A 173 4.03 -16.76 -14.50
N LYS A 174 4.24 -15.88 -15.47
CA LYS A 174 5.54 -15.35 -15.87
C LYS A 174 5.43 -13.86 -16.13
N LEU A 175 6.40 -13.12 -15.61
CA LEU A 175 6.63 -11.72 -15.98
C LEU A 175 7.80 -11.65 -16.95
N LYS A 176 7.54 -11.16 -18.15
CA LYS A 176 8.57 -10.97 -19.16
C LYS A 176 9.06 -9.52 -19.11
N TYR A 177 10.30 -9.34 -18.67
CA TYR A 177 10.99 -8.06 -18.72
C TYR A 177 11.98 -8.03 -19.89
N VAL A 178 12.15 -6.84 -20.46
CA VAL A 178 13.20 -6.51 -21.44
C VAL A 178 14.03 -5.34 -20.90
N GLN A 179 15.23 -5.11 -21.42
CA GLN A 179 16.02 -3.95 -21.03
C GLN A 179 15.25 -2.65 -21.30
N ASP A 180 15.27 -1.71 -20.35
CA ASP A 180 14.64 -0.41 -20.54
C ASP A 180 15.34 0.37 -21.66
N ASP A 181 14.55 0.79 -22.64
CA ASP A 181 14.98 1.58 -23.80
C ASP A 181 14.77 3.09 -23.59
N ARG A 182 14.56 3.51 -22.33
CA ARG A 182 14.21 4.87 -21.87
C ARG A 182 12.80 5.33 -22.23
N TYR A 183 11.95 4.44 -22.74
CA TYR A 183 10.52 4.70 -22.96
C TYR A 183 9.63 3.97 -21.95
N GLY A 184 10.21 3.34 -20.93
CA GLY A 184 9.44 2.81 -19.81
C GLY A 184 8.75 3.91 -18.98
N ARG A 185 7.78 3.49 -18.17
CA ARG A 185 7.04 4.34 -17.23
C ARG A 185 7.31 3.88 -15.81
N ASN A 186 7.30 4.81 -14.86
CA ASN A 186 7.25 4.43 -13.45
C ASN A 186 5.87 3.81 -13.16
N ARG A 187 5.88 2.67 -12.46
CA ARG A 187 4.66 2.08 -11.91
C ARG A 187 3.98 3.10 -11.00
N LYS A 188 2.64 3.19 -11.09
CA LYS A 188 1.84 3.99 -10.16
C LYS A 188 1.86 3.32 -8.77
N ARG A 189 2.25 4.05 -7.72
CA ARG A 189 2.19 3.57 -6.32
C ARG A 189 0.78 3.66 -5.76
N LEU A 190 0.50 2.96 -4.66
CA LEU A 190 -0.82 3.03 -4.02
C LEU A 190 -1.08 4.42 -3.45
N CYS A 191 -0.09 4.97 -2.74
CA CYS A 191 -0.18 6.28 -2.13
C CYS A 191 0.86 7.23 -2.73
N ARG A 192 0.48 8.49 -2.88
CA ARG A 192 1.39 9.56 -3.30
C ARG A 192 1.35 10.69 -2.29
N ARG A 193 2.51 11.23 -1.93
CA ARG A 193 2.60 12.39 -1.04
C ARG A 193 1.73 13.54 -1.56
N ALA A 194 0.91 14.09 -0.68
CA ALA A 194 0.05 15.22 -1.02
C ALA A 194 0.89 16.44 -1.38
N THR A 195 0.40 17.26 -2.30
CA THR A 195 1.04 18.54 -2.65
C THR A 195 0.39 19.73 -1.96
N THR A 196 -0.82 19.54 -1.44
CA THR A 196 -1.59 20.54 -0.69
C THR A 196 -2.23 19.90 0.54
N LEU A 197 -2.37 20.66 1.61
CA LEU A 197 -3.06 20.22 2.82
C LEU A 197 -4.53 20.60 2.76
N HIS A 198 -5.37 19.77 3.38
CA HIS A 198 -6.73 20.17 3.68
C HIS A 198 -6.72 21.25 4.75
N SER A 199 -7.66 22.17 4.65
CA SER A 199 -7.85 23.24 5.62
C SER A 199 -9.30 23.68 5.65
N GLU A 200 -9.75 24.19 6.78
CA GLU A 200 -11.04 24.84 6.93
C GLU A 200 -10.91 26.20 7.60
N ASP A 201 -11.72 27.16 7.16
CA ASP A 201 -11.84 28.46 7.80
C ASP A 201 -12.91 28.41 8.88
N CYS A 202 -12.56 28.88 10.08
CA CYS A 202 -13.45 28.95 11.22
C CYS A 202 -14.44 30.10 11.04
N THR A 203 -15.58 29.84 10.39
CA THR A 203 -16.62 30.86 10.14
C THR A 203 -17.69 30.95 11.23
N SER A 204 -17.76 29.96 12.11
CA SER A 204 -18.79 29.85 13.17
C SER A 204 -18.18 29.61 14.55
N SER A 205 -18.73 30.28 15.59
CA SER A 205 -18.26 30.12 16.96
C SER A 205 -18.59 28.73 17.53
N ALA A 206 -17.84 28.31 18.57
CA ALA A 206 -17.97 26.98 19.20
C ALA A 206 -19.39 26.63 19.70
N ASN A 207 -20.26 27.64 19.90
CA ASN A 207 -21.63 27.50 20.42
C ASN A 207 -22.72 27.61 19.33
N SER A 208 -22.36 27.60 18.05
CA SER A 208 -23.31 27.62 16.92
C SER A 208 -23.86 26.22 16.62
N THR A 209 -25.15 26.12 16.29
CA THR A 209 -25.76 24.89 15.74
C THR A 209 -25.35 24.61 14.29
N ASN A 210 -24.78 25.61 13.60
CA ASN A 210 -24.28 25.53 12.22
C ASN A 210 -22.74 25.46 12.20
N LYS A 211 -22.15 24.64 13.05
CA LYS A 211 -20.70 24.60 13.22
C LYS A 211 -20.05 23.78 12.11
N THR A 212 -19.04 24.33 11.46
CA THR A 212 -18.13 23.55 10.60
C THR A 212 -17.03 22.96 11.48
N GLY A 213 -16.98 21.63 11.60
CA GLY A 213 -15.95 20.95 12.40
C GLY A 213 -15.90 21.39 13.87
N PHE A 214 -14.71 21.31 14.48
CA PHE A 214 -14.47 21.72 15.87
C PHE A 214 -13.70 23.05 15.96
N CYS A 215 -14.33 24.14 15.50
CA CYS A 215 -13.78 25.51 15.60
C CYS A 215 -13.89 26.12 17.01
N TYR A 216 -12.79 26.70 17.54
CA TYR A 216 -12.78 27.44 18.83
C TYR A 216 -12.78 28.95 18.70
N LEU A 217 -12.26 29.48 17.60
CA LEU A 217 -12.08 30.90 17.39
C LEU A 217 -12.53 31.25 15.97
N VAL A 218 -13.46 32.20 15.85
CA VAL A 218 -13.93 32.68 14.55
C VAL A 218 -12.83 33.52 13.91
N GLY A 219 -12.62 33.37 12.60
CA GLY A 219 -11.62 34.12 11.83
C GLY A 219 -10.22 33.51 11.83
N THR A 220 -10.04 32.30 12.39
CA THR A 220 -8.82 31.49 12.21
C THR A 220 -9.03 30.43 11.15
N SER A 221 -7.95 29.77 10.70
CA SER A 221 -8.00 28.56 9.89
C SER A 221 -7.38 27.38 10.63
N ILE A 222 -7.81 26.17 10.30
CA ILE A 222 -7.18 24.92 10.73
C ILE A 222 -6.60 24.26 9.48
N THR A 223 -5.35 23.83 9.55
CA THR A 223 -4.69 23.03 8.51
C THR A 223 -4.35 21.67 9.12
N TYR A 224 -4.63 20.59 8.39
CA TYR A 224 -4.50 19.24 8.92
C TYR A 224 -3.23 18.55 8.39
N GLY A 225 -2.42 18.06 9.31
CA GLY A 225 -1.20 17.31 9.01
C GLY A 225 -0.09 18.18 8.43
N GLN A 226 0.83 17.54 7.70
CA GLN A 226 2.00 18.17 7.09
C GLN A 226 2.34 17.53 5.75
N ILE A 227 3.04 18.26 4.88
CA ILE A 227 3.48 17.71 3.59
C ILE A 227 4.61 16.70 3.77
N GLY A 228 5.45 16.86 4.81
CA GLY A 228 6.61 16.01 5.09
C GLY A 228 7.77 16.23 4.11
N SER A 229 8.74 15.29 4.10
CA SER A 229 9.97 15.37 3.30
C SER A 229 10.22 14.10 2.50
N SER A 230 10.71 14.25 1.26
CA SER A 230 10.96 13.13 0.36
C SER A 230 11.88 12.07 0.97
N GLY A 231 11.51 10.80 0.87
CA GLY A 231 12.26 9.66 1.39
C GLY A 231 12.15 9.43 2.90
N THR A 232 11.32 10.21 3.61
CA THR A 232 11.09 10.04 5.05
C THR A 232 9.61 10.03 5.39
N LEU A 233 9.21 9.24 6.40
CA LEU A 233 7.85 9.22 6.92
C LEU A 233 7.83 9.77 8.33
N ALA A 234 7.00 10.79 8.57
CA ALA A 234 6.78 11.37 9.89
C ALA A 234 5.27 11.46 10.19
N SER A 235 4.90 11.29 11.46
CA SER A 235 3.51 11.32 11.90
C SER A 235 2.83 12.62 11.47
N GLY A 236 1.65 12.50 10.83
CA GLY A 236 0.91 13.61 10.24
C GLY A 236 1.22 13.88 8.76
N ASP A 237 2.20 13.21 8.15
CA ASP A 237 2.48 13.34 6.71
C ASP A 237 1.25 12.98 5.87
N ALA A 238 0.85 13.87 4.97
CA ALA A 238 -0.34 13.72 4.13
C ALA A 238 -0.05 12.98 2.82
N PHE A 239 -0.92 12.02 2.49
CA PHE A 239 -0.87 11.22 1.27
C PHE A 239 -2.26 11.13 0.64
N ASP A 240 -2.31 11.13 -0.69
CA ASP A 240 -3.50 10.78 -1.46
C ASP A 240 -3.33 9.35 -1.97
N CYS A 241 -4.23 8.44 -1.60
CA CYS A 241 -4.10 7.00 -1.85
C CYS A 241 -5.25 6.45 -2.70
N ASP A 242 -4.95 5.82 -3.84
CA ASP A 242 -5.93 5.22 -4.76
C ASP A 242 -6.55 3.95 -4.15
N VAL A 243 -7.40 4.12 -3.13
CA VAL A 243 -7.96 3.02 -2.34
C VAL A 243 -9.07 2.30 -3.08
N ASN A 244 -9.70 2.94 -4.07
CA ASN A 244 -10.75 2.33 -4.88
C ASN A 244 -10.22 1.64 -6.16
N ASN A 245 -8.93 1.81 -6.50
CA ASN A 245 -8.23 1.28 -7.67
C ASN A 245 -8.77 1.84 -9.01
N ASP A 246 -9.17 3.12 -9.02
CA ASP A 246 -9.68 3.82 -10.21
C ASP A 246 -8.58 4.49 -11.06
N GLY A 247 -7.34 4.52 -10.55
CA GLY A 247 -6.21 5.10 -11.27
C GLY A 247 -6.03 6.59 -11.01
N VAL A 248 -6.81 7.24 -10.16
CA VAL A 248 -6.69 8.65 -9.74
C VAL A 248 -6.17 8.72 -8.30
N TYR A 249 -5.60 9.87 -7.91
CA TYR A 249 -5.33 10.18 -6.50
C TYR A 249 -6.23 11.36 -6.15
N ASN A 250 -7.31 11.12 -5.41
CA ASN A 250 -8.33 12.14 -5.17
C ASN A 250 -8.21 12.74 -3.76
N PRO A 251 -7.62 13.93 -3.58
CA PRO A 251 -7.47 14.51 -2.24
C PRO A 251 -8.81 14.69 -1.53
N THR A 252 -9.90 14.96 -2.24
CA THR A 252 -11.21 15.19 -1.64
C THR A 252 -11.81 13.94 -0.99
N ASN A 253 -11.46 12.73 -1.42
CA ASN A 253 -12.07 11.47 -0.96
C ASN A 253 -11.06 10.43 -0.45
N GLU A 254 -9.78 10.62 -0.74
CA GLU A 254 -8.72 9.64 -0.59
C GLU A 254 -7.49 10.22 0.13
N ARG A 255 -7.71 11.22 0.99
CA ARG A 255 -6.67 11.77 1.85
C ARG A 255 -6.41 10.87 3.05
N PHE A 256 -5.14 10.59 3.32
CA PHE A 256 -4.69 9.86 4.49
C PHE A 256 -3.52 10.58 5.15
N TYR A 257 -3.33 10.30 6.44
CA TYR A 257 -2.21 10.81 7.23
C TYR A 257 -1.41 9.63 7.78
N TYR A 258 -0.08 9.66 7.62
CA TYR A 258 0.79 8.66 8.21
C TYR A 258 0.75 8.74 9.74
N VAL A 259 0.59 7.58 10.38
CA VAL A 259 0.50 7.45 11.85
C VAL A 259 1.82 6.96 12.41
N THR A 260 2.20 5.74 12.02
CA THR A 260 3.36 4.99 12.50
C THR A 260 3.66 3.86 11.52
N ASP A 261 4.78 3.20 11.71
CA ASP A 261 5.05 1.90 11.12
C ASP A 261 4.32 0.79 11.87
N LEU A 262 3.74 -0.15 11.12
CA LEU A 262 3.27 -1.43 11.63
C LEU A 262 4.46 -2.38 11.84
N ASP A 263 5.36 -2.41 10.86
CA ASP A 263 6.61 -3.16 10.86
C ASP A 263 7.65 -2.43 9.97
N SER A 264 8.80 -3.07 9.70
CA SER A 264 9.86 -2.45 8.90
C SER A 264 9.45 -2.12 7.46
N GLU A 265 8.50 -2.86 6.88
CA GLU A 265 8.07 -2.76 5.49
C GLU A 265 6.71 -2.07 5.32
N THR A 266 5.88 -2.01 6.37
CA THR A 266 4.48 -1.58 6.29
C THR A 266 4.22 -0.35 7.13
N ALA A 267 3.65 0.69 6.50
CA ALA A 267 3.18 1.91 7.14
C ALA A 267 1.68 1.83 7.48
N VAL A 268 1.30 2.50 8.57
CA VAL A 268 -0.09 2.67 9.00
C VAL A 268 -0.53 4.08 8.66
N LEU A 269 -1.59 4.20 7.85
CA LEU A 269 -2.16 5.47 7.42
C LEU A 269 -3.62 5.55 7.85
N ILE A 270 -4.04 6.69 8.40
CA ILE A 270 -5.42 6.94 8.81
C ILE A 270 -6.12 7.89 7.85
N SER A 271 -7.35 7.54 7.48
CA SER A 271 -8.22 8.37 6.64
C SER A 271 -8.50 9.71 7.29
N TYR A 272 -8.52 10.78 6.49
CA TYR A 272 -8.99 12.10 6.91
C TYR A 272 -10.46 12.11 7.37
N ASN A 273 -11.25 11.16 6.87
CA ASN A 273 -12.70 11.12 7.03
C ASN A 273 -13.18 9.82 7.69
N ASN A 274 -14.41 9.86 8.21
CA ASN A 274 -15.11 8.67 8.68
C ASN A 274 -15.57 7.81 7.49
N SER A 275 -16.19 6.66 7.77
CA SER A 275 -16.60 5.73 6.72
C SER A 275 -17.92 5.02 6.97
N SER A 276 -18.38 4.39 5.90
CA SER A 276 -19.38 3.32 5.90
C SER A 276 -18.84 2.13 5.10
N SER A 277 -19.63 1.05 5.01
CA SER A 277 -19.35 -0.06 4.11
C SER A 277 -19.18 0.34 2.64
N LYS A 278 -19.65 1.53 2.23
CA LYS A 278 -19.53 2.06 0.87
C LYS A 278 -18.28 2.92 0.63
N GLY A 279 -17.45 3.17 1.65
CA GLY A 279 -16.28 4.04 1.55
C GLY A 279 -16.35 5.29 2.44
N SER A 280 -15.60 6.33 2.05
CA SER A 280 -15.46 7.61 2.78
C SER A 280 -16.81 8.33 2.90
N THR A 281 -17.18 8.73 4.12
CA THR A 281 -18.37 9.54 4.39
C THR A 281 -18.29 10.20 5.77
N PRO A 282 -18.61 11.49 5.92
CA PRO A 282 -18.45 12.20 7.19
C PRO A 282 -19.50 11.85 8.24
N ASN A 283 -20.72 11.50 7.81
CA ASN A 283 -21.92 11.47 8.67
C ASN A 283 -22.44 10.04 8.88
N VAL A 284 -21.58 9.12 9.27
CA VAL A 284 -21.97 7.74 9.61
C VAL A 284 -21.36 7.34 10.93
N ALA A 285 -22.21 6.78 11.79
CA ALA A 285 -21.79 6.16 13.03
C ALA A 285 -22.47 4.79 13.21
N PRO A 286 -21.73 3.78 13.70
CA PRO A 286 -22.31 2.52 14.12
C PRO A 286 -23.36 2.69 15.22
N PRO A 287 -24.26 1.72 15.39
CA PRO A 287 -25.20 1.69 16.51
C PRO A 287 -24.50 1.84 17.86
N TYR A 288 -25.10 2.62 18.76
CA TYR A 288 -24.59 2.83 20.11
C TYR A 288 -25.12 1.75 21.08
N TYR A 289 -24.23 1.18 21.89
CA TYR A 289 -24.59 0.28 22.99
C TYR A 289 -24.61 1.04 24.32
N SER A 290 -25.81 1.40 24.78
CA SER A 290 -26.02 2.21 25.98
C SER A 290 -26.32 1.42 27.25
N SER A 291 -26.49 0.10 27.17
CA SER A 291 -26.98 -0.69 28.31
C SER A 291 -25.84 -1.22 29.20
N SER A 292 -26.06 -1.20 30.52
CA SER A 292 -25.17 -1.81 31.52
C SER A 292 -25.05 -3.34 31.40
N THR A 293 -25.90 -3.95 30.56
CA THR A 293 -25.92 -5.38 30.23
C THR A 293 -25.30 -5.68 28.86
N SER A 294 -24.88 -4.67 28.11
CA SER A 294 -24.24 -4.85 26.81
C SER A 294 -22.80 -5.34 26.95
N THR A 295 -22.29 -5.99 25.91
CA THR A 295 -20.89 -6.42 25.81
C THR A 295 -20.08 -5.33 25.11
N SER A 296 -19.95 -4.14 25.73
CA SER A 296 -19.35 -2.97 25.08
C SER A 296 -17.88 -3.13 24.65
N TYR A 297 -17.16 -4.12 25.17
CA TYR A 297 -15.83 -4.49 24.68
C TYR A 297 -15.86 -5.06 23.25
N LEU A 298 -17.03 -5.43 22.74
CA LEU A 298 -17.28 -5.74 21.32
C LEU A 298 -17.61 -4.48 20.50
N GLY A 299 -17.70 -3.29 21.10
CA GLY A 299 -17.92 -2.03 20.39
C GLY A 299 -16.99 -1.81 19.19
N PRO A 300 -15.68 -2.11 19.29
CA PRO A 300 -14.77 -2.08 18.14
C PRO A 300 -15.18 -3.01 16.99
N ILE A 301 -15.71 -4.21 17.31
CA ILE A 301 -16.23 -5.17 16.34
C ILE A 301 -17.46 -4.61 15.63
N THR A 302 -18.37 -3.98 16.37
CA THR A 302 -19.54 -3.33 15.76
C THR A 302 -19.12 -2.15 14.90
N ALA A 303 -18.19 -1.32 15.37
CA ALA A 303 -17.68 -0.18 14.62
C ALA A 303 -16.95 -0.61 13.32
N ALA A 304 -16.32 -1.78 13.32
CA ALA A 304 -15.73 -2.36 12.12
C ALA A 304 -16.75 -2.62 10.99
N SER A 305 -18.04 -2.80 11.29
CA SER A 305 -19.09 -2.92 10.28
C SER A 305 -19.32 -1.65 9.45
N CYS A 306 -18.86 -0.49 9.94
CA CYS A 306 -18.88 0.78 9.23
C CYS A 306 -17.58 1.04 8.45
N LEU A 307 -16.65 0.09 8.39
CA LEU A 307 -15.45 0.23 7.58
C LEU A 307 -15.72 -0.14 6.10
N PRO A 308 -14.98 0.43 5.15
CA PRO A 308 -15.14 0.14 3.73
C PRO A 308 -14.93 -1.34 3.44
N THR A 309 -15.79 -1.93 2.60
CA THR A 309 -15.62 -3.33 2.17
C THR A 309 -14.39 -3.48 1.26
N LYS A 310 -13.89 -4.73 1.12
CA LYS A 310 -12.86 -5.08 0.12
C LYS A 310 -13.27 -4.75 -1.33
N SER A 311 -14.57 -4.57 -1.61
CA SER A 311 -15.07 -4.13 -2.91
C SER A 311 -15.12 -2.61 -3.05
N ALA A 312 -15.51 -1.88 -2.00
CA ALA A 312 -15.56 -0.42 -2.04
C ALA A 312 -14.14 0.17 -2.13
N TRP A 313 -13.21 -0.40 -1.36
CA TRP A 313 -11.80 -0.03 -1.36
C TRP A 313 -10.95 -1.19 -1.89
N SER A 314 -11.10 -1.45 -3.19
CA SER A 314 -10.45 -2.59 -3.85
C SER A 314 -8.94 -2.45 -4.03
N GLY A 315 -8.40 -1.24 -3.86
CA GLY A 315 -6.99 -0.89 -3.94
C GLY A 315 -6.24 -0.98 -2.61
N VAL A 316 -6.84 -1.54 -1.56
CA VAL A 316 -6.17 -1.74 -0.26
C VAL A 316 -6.60 -3.05 0.39
N GLY A 317 -5.83 -3.52 1.37
CA GLY A 317 -6.15 -4.67 2.20
C GLY A 317 -5.25 -4.74 3.43
N LEU A 318 -5.68 -5.49 4.43
CA LEU A 318 -4.92 -5.69 5.67
C LEU A 318 -3.84 -6.77 5.47
N ILE A 319 -2.68 -6.56 6.08
CA ILE A 319 -1.58 -7.54 6.13
C ILE A 319 -2.01 -8.77 6.92
N ASN A 320 -2.80 -8.57 7.98
CA ASN A 320 -3.45 -9.62 8.74
C ASN A 320 -4.92 -9.25 8.92
N ASP A 321 -5.82 -9.93 8.20
CA ASP A 321 -7.26 -9.69 8.31
C ASP A 321 -7.91 -10.41 9.50
N THR A 322 -7.20 -11.30 10.18
CA THR A 322 -7.67 -12.01 11.38
C THR A 322 -6.75 -11.78 12.59
N PRO A 323 -6.50 -10.51 13.00
CA PRO A 323 -5.60 -10.22 14.10
C PRO A 323 -6.19 -10.62 15.46
N GLN A 324 -5.29 -10.84 16.41
CA GLN A 324 -5.64 -10.86 17.83
C GLN A 324 -6.01 -9.44 18.27
N ILE A 325 -7.12 -9.30 18.99
CA ILE A 325 -7.47 -8.04 19.66
C ILE A 325 -6.81 -8.01 21.05
N TYR A 326 -6.18 -6.88 21.36
CA TYR A 326 -5.51 -6.64 22.64
C TYR A 326 -6.18 -5.47 23.36
N ASN A 327 -6.32 -5.59 24.68
CA ASN A 327 -6.72 -4.50 25.55
C ASN A 327 -5.62 -3.43 25.68
N GLU A 328 -5.90 -2.32 26.35
CA GLU A 328 -4.99 -1.19 26.58
C GLU A 328 -3.70 -1.55 27.33
N GLU A 329 -3.71 -2.65 28.09
CA GLU A 329 -2.54 -3.17 28.81
C GLU A 329 -1.74 -4.18 27.95
N GLY A 330 -2.16 -4.46 26.72
CA GLY A 330 -1.57 -5.47 25.84
C GLY A 330 -1.99 -6.91 26.16
N GLY A 331 -2.96 -7.11 27.04
CA GLY A 331 -3.55 -8.40 27.38
C GLY A 331 -4.65 -8.83 26.42
N THR A 332 -5.01 -10.11 26.46
CA THR A 332 -6.06 -10.72 25.60
C THR A 332 -7.35 -11.02 26.37
N THR A 333 -7.55 -10.37 27.52
CA THR A 333 -8.72 -10.57 28.37
C THR A 333 -9.36 -9.26 28.76
N VAL A 334 -10.65 -9.31 29.09
CA VAL A 334 -11.39 -8.20 29.67
C VAL A 334 -12.13 -8.69 30.91
N THR A 335 -12.26 -7.80 31.88
CA THR A 335 -12.89 -8.04 33.17
C THR A 335 -14.09 -7.11 33.33
N TYR A 336 -15.26 -7.64 33.67
CA TYR A 336 -16.49 -6.86 33.86
C TYR A 336 -17.39 -7.45 34.95
N GLY A 337 -18.47 -6.74 35.30
CA GLY A 337 -19.39 -7.16 36.37
C GLY A 337 -19.04 -6.53 37.72
N PRO A 338 -19.66 -6.98 38.81
CA PRO A 338 -19.49 -6.38 40.12
C PRO A 338 -18.08 -6.65 40.68
N SER A 339 -17.49 -5.66 41.36
CA SER A 339 -16.10 -5.72 41.84
C SER A 339 -15.81 -6.87 42.83
N ASN A 340 -16.84 -7.37 43.51
CA ASN A 340 -16.73 -8.47 44.45
C ASN A 340 -16.80 -9.86 43.79
N ASN A 341 -17.22 -9.95 42.52
CA ASN A 341 -17.24 -11.19 41.75
C ASN A 341 -17.21 -10.89 40.24
N PRO A 342 -16.04 -10.49 39.70
CA PRO A 342 -15.93 -10.09 38.31
C PRO A 342 -15.90 -11.31 37.37
N TYR A 343 -16.45 -11.13 36.17
CA TYR A 343 -16.32 -12.05 35.04
C TYR A 343 -15.07 -11.71 34.24
N VAL A 344 -14.36 -12.72 33.75
CA VAL A 344 -13.20 -12.58 32.86
C VAL A 344 -13.50 -13.28 31.55
N GLU A 345 -13.40 -12.55 30.44
CA GLU A 345 -13.63 -13.06 29.09
C GLU A 345 -12.38 -12.92 28.23
N ASN A 346 -12.18 -13.89 27.33
CA ASN A 346 -11.10 -13.83 26.35
C ASN A 346 -11.53 -12.98 25.15
N LEU A 347 -10.63 -12.08 24.74
CA LEU A 347 -10.82 -11.30 23.52
C LEU A 347 -10.60 -12.19 22.28
N PRO A 348 -11.52 -12.14 21.30
CA PRO A 348 -11.45 -13.01 20.14
C PRO A 348 -10.31 -12.58 19.20
N LYS A 349 -9.88 -13.53 18.36
CA LYS A 349 -9.32 -13.17 17.06
C LYS A 349 -10.47 -12.71 16.18
N TYR A 350 -10.36 -11.52 15.61
CA TYR A 350 -11.44 -10.93 14.83
C TYR A 350 -11.11 -10.93 13.35
N LYS A 351 -11.95 -11.56 12.52
CA LYS A 351 -11.78 -11.53 11.06
C LYS A 351 -12.46 -10.29 10.46
N PHE A 352 -11.66 -9.33 10.02
CA PHE A 352 -12.11 -8.18 9.24
C PHE A 352 -12.56 -8.63 7.85
N THR A 353 -13.80 -8.31 7.51
CA THR A 353 -14.33 -8.45 6.14
C THR A 353 -14.17 -7.15 5.33
N SER A 354 -13.72 -6.08 5.99
CA SER A 354 -13.39 -4.78 5.43
C SER A 354 -11.99 -4.75 4.81
N ALA A 355 -11.74 -3.72 3.99
CA ALA A 355 -10.42 -3.41 3.43
C ALA A 355 -9.50 -2.67 4.43
N ALA A 356 -10.10 -2.06 5.45
CA ALA A 356 -9.44 -1.26 6.47
C ALA A 356 -9.78 -1.80 7.87
N ARG A 357 -9.07 -1.32 8.89
CA ARG A 357 -9.36 -1.58 10.31
C ARG A 357 -9.55 -0.27 11.08
N LEU A 358 -9.86 -0.39 12.38
CA LEU A 358 -9.84 0.74 13.30
C LEU A 358 -8.41 0.98 13.83
N LEU A 359 -8.15 2.21 14.25
CA LEU A 359 -6.91 2.62 14.90
C LEU A 359 -6.80 1.96 16.28
N THR A 360 -5.62 1.50 16.68
CA THR A 360 -5.38 0.99 18.03
C THR A 360 -4.92 2.12 18.97
N LEU A 361 -5.05 1.91 20.29
CA LEU A 361 -4.55 2.88 21.28
C LEU A 361 -3.03 3.13 21.16
N PRO A 362 -2.15 2.10 21.05
CA PRO A 362 -0.71 2.34 20.92
C PRO A 362 -0.35 3.12 19.64
N GLU A 363 -1.12 2.98 18.56
CA GLU A 363 -0.93 3.79 17.35
C GLU A 363 -1.36 5.23 17.58
N PHE A 364 -2.52 5.45 18.23
CA PHE A 364 -2.99 6.79 18.59
C PHE A 364 -1.98 7.56 19.47
N GLU A 365 -1.34 6.87 20.41
CA GLU A 365 -0.36 7.48 21.31
C GLU A 365 0.93 7.91 20.60
N LYS A 366 1.25 7.31 19.45
CA LYS A 366 2.38 7.70 18.60
C LYS A 366 2.09 8.92 17.71
N ILE A 367 0.83 9.34 17.60
CA ILE A 367 0.45 10.50 16.78
C ILE A 367 0.91 11.78 17.47
N THR A 368 1.80 12.51 16.81
CA THR A 368 2.34 13.78 17.32
C THR A 368 1.40 14.95 17.06
N ASP A 369 0.87 15.08 15.83
CA ASP A 369 -0.15 16.07 15.48
C ASP A 369 -1.54 15.44 15.47
N LYS A 370 -2.26 15.59 16.59
CA LYS A 370 -3.64 15.11 16.72
C LYS A 370 -4.66 16.01 16.05
N ASN A 371 -4.27 17.15 15.46
CA ASN A 371 -5.20 18.03 14.77
C ASN A 371 -5.80 17.37 13.52
N ILE A 372 -5.14 16.36 12.94
CA ILE A 372 -5.67 15.53 11.85
C ILE A 372 -7.06 14.92 12.19
N PHE A 373 -7.39 14.77 13.47
CA PHE A 373 -8.67 14.24 13.91
C PHE A 373 -9.81 15.25 13.84
N PHE A 374 -9.54 16.56 13.77
CA PHE A 374 -10.60 17.57 13.69
C PHE A 374 -11.34 17.56 12.37
N GLU A 375 -10.67 17.14 11.30
CA GLU A 375 -11.27 17.05 9.99
C GLU A 375 -12.46 16.08 10.01
N ASN A 376 -13.65 16.57 9.61
CA ASN A 376 -14.91 15.82 9.63
C ASN A 376 -15.26 15.20 11.02
N PHE A 377 -14.96 15.92 12.10
CA PHE A 377 -15.24 15.51 13.47
C PHE A 377 -16.05 16.56 14.23
N GLY A 378 -17.21 16.14 14.77
CA GLY A 378 -18.13 16.98 15.55
C GLY A 378 -18.68 18.21 14.81
N GLY A 379 -19.56 18.95 15.49
CA GLY A 379 -20.05 20.27 15.06
C GLY A 379 -21.12 20.29 13.96
N GLN A 380 -21.17 19.27 13.09
CA GLN A 380 -22.17 19.16 12.04
C GLN A 380 -23.28 18.18 12.41
N THR A 381 -24.50 18.41 11.92
CA THR A 381 -25.61 17.46 12.08
C THR A 381 -25.24 16.10 11.47
N GLY A 382 -25.19 15.07 12.31
CA GLY A 382 -24.85 13.70 11.88
C GLY A 382 -23.36 13.34 11.94
N ALA A 383 -22.46 14.30 12.19
CA ALA A 383 -21.05 14.01 12.39
C ALA A 383 -20.82 13.36 13.77
N PRO A 384 -19.89 12.41 13.87
CA PRO A 384 -19.60 11.75 15.14
C PRO A 384 -18.92 12.70 16.13
N SER A 385 -19.20 12.52 17.41
CA SER A 385 -18.61 13.26 18.53
C SER A 385 -17.38 12.57 19.13
N CYS A 386 -17.08 11.35 18.67
CA CYS A 386 -15.93 10.54 19.10
C CYS A 386 -15.53 9.56 17.99
N LEU A 387 -14.37 8.91 18.09
CA LEU A 387 -13.93 7.87 17.15
C LEU A 387 -13.62 6.58 17.89
N TRP A 388 -14.10 5.45 17.37
CA TRP A 388 -13.80 4.14 17.94
C TRP A 388 -12.33 3.73 17.75
N LEU A 389 -11.76 3.07 18.76
CA LEU A 389 -10.48 2.38 18.67
C LEU A 389 -10.66 0.86 18.57
N ASN A 390 -9.69 0.17 17.96
CA ASN A 390 -9.55 -1.29 17.97
C ASN A 390 -8.91 -1.83 19.25
N THR A 391 -9.13 -1.17 20.38
CA THR A 391 -8.54 -1.50 21.68
C THR A 391 -9.64 -1.42 22.72
N PRO A 392 -10.12 -2.53 23.31
CA PRO A 392 -11.07 -2.51 24.41
C PRO A 392 -10.40 -2.16 25.75
N CYS A 393 -11.23 -1.83 26.75
CA CYS A 393 -10.78 -1.65 28.13
C CYS A 393 -10.65 -2.97 28.88
N SER A 394 -9.60 -3.12 29.69
CA SER A 394 -9.29 -4.28 30.50
C SER A 394 -10.28 -4.44 31.66
N THR A 395 -10.70 -3.36 32.31
CA THR A 395 -11.44 -3.40 33.60
C THR A 395 -12.65 -2.46 33.68
N CYS A 396 -12.97 -1.73 32.62
CA CYS A 396 -13.96 -0.66 32.70
C CYS A 396 -15.41 -1.17 32.89
N GLY A 397 -15.71 -2.45 32.60
CA GLY A 397 -17.06 -3.00 32.66
C GLY A 397 -17.87 -2.83 31.36
N GLY A 398 -19.14 -3.27 31.36
CA GLY A 398 -19.91 -3.59 30.13
C GLY A 398 -20.52 -2.44 29.32
N ALA A 399 -20.44 -1.17 29.74
CA ALA A 399 -20.92 -0.02 28.94
C ALA A 399 -19.81 0.95 28.54
N TYR A 400 -18.56 0.55 28.73
CA TYR A 400 -17.38 1.38 28.51
C TYR A 400 -16.76 1.08 27.15
N VAL A 401 -16.27 2.13 26.50
CA VAL A 401 -15.65 2.10 25.17
C VAL A 401 -14.32 2.80 25.26
N PHE A 402 -13.32 2.39 24.49
CA PHE A 402 -12.15 3.22 24.25
C PHE A 402 -12.37 3.98 22.95
N ALA A 403 -12.53 5.29 23.09
CA ALA A 403 -12.75 6.18 21.95
C ALA A 403 -11.93 7.45 22.10
N ILE A 404 -11.60 8.05 20.96
CA ILE A 404 -10.98 9.36 20.88
C ILE A 404 -12.09 10.40 20.94
N GLU A 405 -12.03 11.31 21.90
CA GLU A 405 -12.90 12.46 22.00
C GLU A 405 -12.06 13.74 22.08
N TYR A 406 -12.58 14.81 21.50
CA TYR A 406 -12.02 16.13 21.72
C TYR A 406 -12.52 16.73 23.04
N TYR A 407 -11.59 17.12 23.92
CA TYR A 407 -11.90 17.75 25.20
C TYR A 407 -11.67 19.26 25.15
N SER A 408 -12.77 20.03 25.19
CA SER A 408 -12.77 21.48 24.93
C SER A 408 -12.05 22.33 25.97
N SER A 409 -11.97 21.91 27.23
CA SER A 409 -11.31 22.68 28.27
C SER A 409 -9.78 22.67 28.14
N THR A 410 -9.19 21.54 27.78
CA THR A 410 -7.73 21.39 27.59
C THR A 410 -7.31 21.58 26.13
N LYS A 411 -8.27 21.65 25.23
CA LYS A 411 -8.10 21.68 23.79
C LYS A 411 -7.27 20.54 23.22
N THR A 412 -7.51 19.33 23.70
CA THR A 412 -6.77 18.14 23.28
C THR A 412 -7.69 16.97 22.95
N PHE A 413 -7.23 16.10 22.06
CA PHE A 413 -7.81 14.78 21.89
C PHE A 413 -7.34 13.85 23.00
N ARG A 414 -8.28 13.17 23.64
CA ARG A 414 -8.03 12.21 24.72
C ARG A 414 -8.81 10.94 24.52
N ILE A 415 -8.42 9.93 25.28
CA ILE A 415 -9.19 8.71 25.42
C ILE A 415 -10.32 8.95 26.41
N ILE A 416 -11.52 8.55 26.02
CA ILE A 416 -12.65 8.38 26.92
C ILE A 416 -12.92 6.89 27.10
N THR A 417 -13.30 6.52 28.31
CA THR A 417 -13.72 5.16 28.64
C THR A 417 -15.24 5.03 28.73
N LYS A 418 -15.99 6.13 28.87
CA LYS A 418 -17.45 6.13 29.06
C LYS A 418 -18.12 7.08 28.08
N LEU A 419 -19.06 6.57 27.29
CA LEU A 419 -19.93 7.41 26.47
C LEU A 419 -21.11 7.92 27.29
N ALA A 420 -21.41 9.22 27.19
CA ALA A 420 -22.72 9.72 27.58
C ALA A 420 -23.77 9.15 26.61
N GLY A 421 -24.97 8.82 27.10
CA GLY A 421 -25.97 7.98 26.41
C GLY A 421 -26.48 8.42 25.03
N SER A 422 -26.02 9.56 24.50
CA SER A 422 -26.35 10.13 23.19
C SER A 422 -25.13 10.31 22.27
N SER A 423 -23.94 9.84 22.67
CA SER A 423 -22.69 10.08 21.93
C SER A 423 -22.55 9.15 20.74
N SER A 424 -22.34 9.73 19.56
CA SER A 424 -22.22 9.01 18.29
C SER A 424 -20.74 8.88 17.94
N CYS A 425 -20.12 7.71 18.16
CA CYS A 425 -18.72 7.51 17.77
C CYS A 425 -18.65 6.97 16.33
N GLY A 426 -17.82 7.58 15.50
CA GLY A 426 -17.61 7.17 14.11
C GLY A 426 -16.52 6.10 13.97
N ALA A 427 -16.46 5.50 12.78
CA ALA A 427 -15.36 4.64 12.36
C ALA A 427 -14.48 5.41 11.37
N ARG A 428 -13.21 5.62 11.73
CA ARG A 428 -12.22 6.25 10.87
C ARG A 428 -11.28 5.17 10.33
N PRO A 429 -11.29 4.88 9.02
CA PRO A 429 -10.49 3.80 8.46
C PRO A 429 -8.99 4.00 8.64
N VAL A 430 -8.32 2.91 8.97
CA VAL A 430 -6.87 2.77 8.94
C VAL A 430 -6.51 1.73 7.88
N ILE A 431 -5.60 2.10 6.98
CA ILE A 431 -5.05 1.23 5.93
C ILE A 431 -3.59 0.89 6.25
N GLU A 432 -3.15 -0.27 5.75
CA GLU A 432 -1.80 -0.79 5.93
C GLU A 432 -1.12 -0.86 4.57
N VAL A 433 -0.06 -0.07 4.38
CA VAL A 433 0.53 0.18 3.07
C VAL A 433 2.02 -0.18 3.08
N LEU A 434 2.45 -1.06 2.17
CA LEU A 434 3.85 -1.35 1.96
C LEU A 434 4.57 -0.05 1.60
N LYS A 435 5.68 0.25 2.29
CA LYS A 435 6.45 1.48 2.06
C LYS A 435 6.89 1.61 0.61
N ASN A 436 7.27 0.50 -0.04
CA ASN A 436 7.63 0.53 -1.47
C ASN A 436 6.45 0.83 -2.40
N ASP A 437 5.20 0.82 -1.91
CA ASP A 437 4.00 1.27 -2.60
C ASP A 437 3.49 2.65 -2.12
N ILE A 438 4.37 3.43 -1.49
CA ILE A 438 4.18 4.85 -1.20
C ILE A 438 5.25 5.64 -1.96
N ASP A 439 4.85 6.69 -2.69
CA ASP A 439 5.76 7.72 -3.18
C ASP A 439 5.95 8.78 -2.07
N TYR A 440 6.87 8.50 -1.12
CA TYR A 440 7.15 9.35 0.03
C TYR A 440 8.46 10.12 -0.07
#